data_AF-A0A6G2BEH9-F1
#
_entry.id   AF-A0A6G2BEH9-F1
#
_cell.length_a   1.000
_cell.length_b   1.000
_cell.length_c   1.000
_cell.angle_alpha   90.00
_cell.angle_beta   90.00
_cell.angle_gamma   90.00
#
_symmetry.space_group_name_H-M   'P 1'
#
loop_
_entity.id
_entity.type
_entity.pdbx_description
1 polymer ?
#
loop_
_entity_poly.entity_id
_entity_poly.type
_entity_poly.pdbx_seq_one_letter_code
_entity_poly.pdbx_strand_id
1 'polypeptide(L)'
;MSSAAEVAEELSRAVEAAGLETVGEARTEGGGCAADVMGKMTGVPTADAVGAVADRLAEEGWRDPASTETGEMRQVLLTERGWTARVRAYPGPEGTGAFVAVVATRDGCDTGTAEPSAGG
;
A
#
# COMPACT_ATOMS: atom_id res chain seq x y z
N MET A 1 -12.51 -12.48 10.80
CA MET A 1 -11.51 -12.47 9.70
C MET A 1 -11.85 -11.24 8.88
N SER A 2 -10.94 -10.27 8.77
CA SER A 2 -11.24 -9.01 8.07
C SER A 2 -11.51 -9.27 6.59
N SER A 3 -12.54 -8.64 6.05
CA SER A 3 -12.85 -8.63 4.62
C SER A 3 -11.90 -7.70 3.86
N ALA A 4 -11.83 -7.85 2.53
CA ALA A 4 -11.05 -6.95 1.68
C ALA A 4 -11.48 -5.49 1.82
N ALA A 5 -12.78 -5.22 2.00
CA ALA A 5 -13.30 -3.86 2.18
C ALA A 5 -12.83 -3.25 3.51
N GLU A 6 -12.89 -4.00 4.62
CA GLU A 6 -12.36 -3.55 5.91
C GLU A 6 -10.87 -3.27 5.83
N VAL A 7 -10.11 -4.14 5.15
CA VAL A 7 -8.67 -3.92 4.92
C VAL A 7 -8.43 -2.68 4.06
N ALA A 8 -9.21 -2.46 3.01
CA ALA A 8 -9.09 -1.29 2.14
C ALA A 8 -9.32 0.02 2.91
N GLU A 9 -10.30 0.03 3.83
CA GLU A 9 -10.53 1.16 4.73
C GLU A 9 -9.37 1.37 5.72
N GLU A 10 -8.85 0.30 6.32
CA GLU A 10 -7.71 0.36 7.24
C GLU A 10 -6.45 0.92 6.53
N LEU A 11 -6.15 0.42 5.33
CA LEU A 11 -5.07 0.93 4.49
C LEU A 11 -5.27 2.41 4.14
N SER A 12 -6.50 2.81 3.81
CA SER A 12 -6.81 4.21 3.48
C SER A 12 -6.53 5.13 4.67
N ARG A 13 -6.95 4.74 5.88
CA ARG A 13 -6.67 5.51 7.10
C ARG A 13 -5.17 5.58 7.40
N ALA A 14 -4.43 4.50 7.19
CA ALA A 14 -2.99 4.49 7.41
C ALA A 14 -2.24 5.39 6.40
N VAL A 15 -2.66 5.38 5.13
CA VAL A 15 -2.15 6.26 4.07
C VAL A 15 -2.45 7.73 4.38
N GLU A 16 -3.68 8.06 4.77
CA GLU A 16 -4.05 9.42 5.19
C GLU A 16 -3.26 9.87 6.42
N ALA A 17 -3.09 8.99 7.40
CA ALA A 17 -2.33 9.29 8.61
C ALA A 17 -0.81 9.41 8.36
N ALA A 18 -0.30 8.84 7.26
CA ALA A 18 1.06 9.06 6.78
C ALA A 18 1.21 10.40 6.03
N GLY A 19 0.15 11.21 5.95
CA GLY A 19 0.15 12.51 5.28
C GLY A 19 -0.04 12.43 3.76
N LEU A 20 -0.56 11.31 3.25
CA LEU A 20 -0.90 11.19 1.84
C LEU A 20 -2.34 11.62 1.61
N GLU A 21 -2.56 12.31 0.50
CA GLU A 21 -3.88 12.54 -0.05
C GLU A 21 -4.29 11.30 -0.84
N THR A 22 -5.36 10.63 -0.44
CA THR A 22 -5.90 9.44 -1.13
C THR A 22 -6.35 9.82 -2.55
N VAL A 23 -5.79 9.15 -3.56
CA VAL A 23 -6.11 9.40 -4.98
C VAL A 23 -6.93 8.22 -5.49
N GLY A 24 -8.24 8.44 -5.60
CA GLY A 24 -9.19 7.43 -6.02
C GLY A 24 -9.79 6.65 -4.84
N GLU A 25 -10.75 5.78 -5.17
CA GLU A 25 -11.39 4.91 -4.19
C GLU A 25 -10.53 3.67 -3.95
N ALA A 26 -10.54 3.20 -2.70
CA ALA A 26 -9.94 1.92 -2.36
C ALA A 26 -10.66 0.80 -3.11
N ARG A 27 -9.92 -0.07 -3.79
CA ARG A 27 -10.49 -1.12 -4.64
C ARG A 27 -10.29 -2.48 -4.01
N THR A 28 -11.21 -3.39 -4.31
CA THR A 28 -11.10 -4.80 -3.95
C THR A 28 -11.07 -5.64 -5.22
N GLU A 29 -10.04 -6.46 -5.39
CA GLU A 29 -9.88 -7.31 -6.58
C GLU A 29 -10.08 -8.79 -6.26
N GLY A 30 -10.30 -9.60 -7.32
CA GLY A 30 -10.33 -11.06 -7.23
C GLY A 30 -11.39 -11.63 -6.30
N GLY A 31 -12.55 -10.98 -6.16
CA GLY A 31 -13.62 -11.44 -5.26
C GLY A 31 -13.34 -11.21 -3.77
N GLY A 32 -12.48 -10.25 -3.43
CA GLY A 32 -12.09 -9.95 -2.05
C GLY A 32 -10.79 -10.64 -1.60
N CYS A 33 -9.92 -10.98 -2.55
CA CYS A 33 -8.59 -11.54 -2.30
C CYS A 33 -7.51 -10.46 -2.18
N ALA A 34 -7.76 -9.28 -2.72
CA ALA A 34 -6.84 -8.15 -2.66
C ALA A 34 -7.61 -6.85 -2.36
N ALA A 35 -6.91 -5.91 -1.74
CA ALA A 35 -7.33 -4.56 -1.49
C ALA A 35 -6.19 -3.60 -1.85
N ASP A 36 -6.48 -2.54 -2.59
CA ASP A 36 -5.48 -1.54 -2.98
C ASP A 36 -5.95 -0.12 -2.70
N VAL A 37 -4.97 0.71 -2.32
CA VAL A 37 -5.13 2.14 -2.06
C VAL A 37 -3.99 2.87 -2.74
N MET A 38 -4.32 3.97 -3.43
CA MET A 38 -3.32 4.89 -3.97
C MET A 38 -3.41 6.22 -3.22
N GLY A 39 -2.25 6.75 -2.83
CA GLY A 39 -2.11 8.06 -2.21
C GLY A 39 -1.08 8.90 -2.94
N LYS A 40 -1.12 10.21 -2.71
CA LYS A 40 -0.19 11.18 -3.24
C LYS A 40 0.44 11.96 -2.09
N MET A 41 1.76 12.09 -2.14
CA MET A 41 2.54 12.84 -1.17
C MET A 41 3.17 14.04 -1.86
N THR A 42 2.83 15.25 -1.39
CA THR A 42 3.41 16.50 -1.91
C THR A 42 4.62 16.90 -1.07
N GLY A 43 5.66 17.46 -1.70
CA GLY A 43 6.85 17.96 -1.00
C GLY A 43 7.80 16.89 -0.45
N VAL A 44 7.52 15.60 -0.66
CA VAL A 44 8.40 14.49 -0.26
C VAL A 44 8.98 13.81 -1.50
N PRO A 45 10.31 13.57 -1.56
CA PRO A 45 10.93 12.82 -2.64
C PRO A 45 10.37 11.40 -2.72
N THR A 46 10.22 10.85 -3.93
CA THR A 46 9.74 9.47 -4.16
C THR A 46 10.53 8.42 -3.36
N ALA A 47 11.84 8.63 -3.18
CA ALA A 47 12.71 7.75 -2.40
C ALA A 47 12.31 7.66 -0.92
N ASP A 48 11.75 8.74 -0.35
CA ASP A 48 11.39 8.83 1.06
C ASP A 48 9.92 8.45 1.30
N ALA A 49 9.07 8.65 0.28
CA ALA A 49 7.62 8.42 0.37
C ALA A 49 7.25 6.99 0.79
N VAL A 50 8.01 5.98 0.32
CA VAL A 50 7.75 4.59 0.71
C VAL A 50 8.08 4.34 2.18
N GLY A 51 9.17 4.94 2.70
CA GLY A 51 9.57 4.80 4.10
C GLY A 51 8.52 5.39 5.05
N ALA A 52 8.04 6.58 4.73
CA ALA A 52 7.00 7.24 5.52
C ALA A 52 5.72 6.40 5.62
N VAL A 53 5.27 5.79 4.51
CA VAL A 53 4.09 4.89 4.52
C VAL A 53 4.36 3.60 5.27
N ALA A 54 5.53 2.99 5.05
CA ALA A 54 5.96 1.78 5.74
C ALA A 54 6.00 1.95 7.27
N ASP A 55 6.60 3.04 7.75
CA ASP A 55 6.72 3.33 9.17
C ASP A 55 5.34 3.58 9.80
N ARG A 56 4.44 4.31 9.10
CA ARG A 56 3.09 4.55 9.61
C ARG A 56 2.25 3.28 9.67
N LEU A 57 2.29 2.45 8.62
CA LEU A 57 1.63 1.16 8.66
C LEU A 57 2.17 0.32 9.82
N ALA A 58 3.49 0.32 10.03
CA ALA A 58 4.08 -0.37 11.16
C ALA A 58 3.54 0.09 12.52
N GLU A 59 3.32 1.40 12.72
CA GLU A 59 2.70 1.96 13.93
C GLU A 59 1.24 1.53 14.12
N GLU A 60 0.50 1.34 13.03
CA GLU A 60 -0.88 0.84 13.04
C GLU A 60 -0.97 -0.68 13.28
N GLY A 61 0.14 -1.33 13.65
CA GLY A 61 0.16 -2.74 14.00
C GLY A 61 0.25 -3.68 12.81
N TRP A 62 0.45 -3.13 11.62
CA TRP A 62 0.60 -3.90 10.41
C TRP A 62 1.98 -4.58 10.34
N ARG A 63 3.00 -4.20 11.14
CA ARG A 63 4.38 -4.72 11.04
C ARG A 63 4.54 -6.22 11.34
N ASP A 64 4.97 -7.02 10.35
CA ASP A 64 5.54 -8.35 10.59
C ASP A 64 7.05 -8.22 10.93
N PRO A 65 7.55 -8.81 12.03
CA PRO A 65 8.99 -8.83 12.34
C PRO A 65 9.87 -9.53 11.29
N ALA A 66 9.29 -10.35 10.39
CA ALA A 66 9.96 -10.99 9.26
C ALA A 66 9.97 -10.12 7.99
N SER A 67 9.44 -8.90 8.02
CA SER A 67 9.42 -8.00 6.87
C SER A 67 10.85 -7.67 6.41
N THR A 68 11.17 -7.97 5.15
CA THR A 68 12.47 -7.67 4.54
C THR A 68 12.35 -6.55 3.52
N GLU A 69 13.30 -5.60 3.58
CA GLU A 69 13.42 -4.52 2.61
C GLU A 69 14.18 -5.03 1.37
N THR A 70 13.53 -5.09 0.20
CA THR A 70 14.15 -5.59 -1.05
C THR A 70 14.21 -4.51 -2.13
N GLY A 71 15.30 -3.75 -2.19
CA GLY A 71 15.58 -2.80 -3.30
C GLY A 71 14.57 -1.65 -3.44
N GLU A 72 14.45 -1.09 -4.65
CA GLU A 72 13.55 0.03 -5.00
C GLU A 72 12.06 -0.27 -4.74
N MET A 73 11.70 -1.53 -4.51
CA MET A 73 10.41 -1.97 -3.98
C MET A 73 10.54 -2.27 -2.49
N ARG A 74 10.18 -1.29 -1.66
CA ARG A 74 9.99 -1.52 -0.22
C ARG A 74 8.73 -2.35 0.02
N GLN A 75 8.89 -3.66 -0.09
CA GLN A 75 7.88 -4.63 0.31
C GLN A 75 7.90 -4.76 1.83
N VAL A 76 7.11 -3.96 2.53
CA VAL A 76 6.89 -4.22 3.95
C VAL A 76 5.79 -5.28 4.05
N LEU A 77 6.20 -6.50 4.37
CA LEU A 77 5.27 -7.55 4.79
C LEU A 77 4.60 -7.05 6.05
N LEU A 78 3.33 -6.74 5.88
CA LEU A 78 2.53 -6.25 6.95
C LEU A 78 1.40 -7.24 7.21
N THR A 79 1.44 -7.93 8.35
CA THR A 79 0.51 -9.00 8.70
C THR A 79 -0.46 -8.55 9.78
N GLU A 80 -1.68 -8.22 9.37
CA GLU A 80 -2.83 -8.31 10.27
C GLU A 80 -3.81 -9.37 9.72
N ARG A 81 -4.14 -10.37 10.54
CA ARG A 81 -5.23 -11.33 10.27
C ARG A 81 -5.18 -12.08 8.93
N GLY A 82 -3.99 -12.48 8.48
CA GLY A 82 -3.82 -13.30 7.27
C GLY A 82 -3.82 -12.50 5.96
N TRP A 83 -3.36 -11.25 6.02
CA TRP A 83 -3.14 -10.38 4.87
C TRP A 83 -1.68 -9.97 4.81
N THR A 84 -1.16 -9.78 3.61
CA THR A 84 0.19 -9.31 3.31
C THR A 84 0.08 -8.02 2.50
N ALA A 85 0.58 -6.90 3.02
CA ALA A 85 0.67 -5.66 2.25
C ALA A 85 2.00 -5.50 1.49
N ARG A 86 1.99 -4.66 0.45
CA ARG A 86 3.15 -4.22 -0.33
C ARG A 86 3.01 -2.73 -0.62
N VAL A 87 4.09 -1.97 -0.48
CA VAL A 87 4.10 -0.52 -0.76
C VAL A 87 5.00 -0.26 -1.98
N ARG A 88 4.53 0.58 -2.90
CA ARG A 88 5.29 1.01 -4.08
C ARG A 88 5.13 2.51 -4.27
N ALA A 89 6.22 3.23 -4.51
CA ALA A 89 6.13 4.63 -4.90
C ALA A 89 6.43 4.80 -6.39
N TYR A 90 5.77 5.78 -7.00
CA TYR A 90 5.92 6.20 -8.37
C TYR A 90 6.26 7.69 -8.38
N PRO A 91 7.20 8.14 -9.23
CA PRO A 91 7.39 9.57 -9.44
C PRO A 91 6.11 10.14 -10.05
N GLY A 92 5.60 11.22 -9.47
CA GLY A 92 4.53 11.98 -10.11
C GLY A 92 5.06 12.87 -11.24
N PRO A 93 4.16 13.42 -12.07
CA PRO A 93 4.53 14.47 -13.02
C PRO A 93 5.25 15.62 -12.30
N GLU A 94 6.10 16.36 -13.01
CA GLU A 94 6.88 17.47 -12.43
C GLU A 94 6.01 18.40 -11.57
N GLY A 95 6.44 18.63 -10.32
CA GLY A 95 5.73 19.49 -9.36
C GLY A 95 4.56 18.83 -8.62
N THR A 96 4.22 17.57 -8.92
CA THR A 96 3.03 16.90 -8.35
C THR A 96 3.37 16.08 -7.10
N GLY A 97 4.64 15.76 -6.85
CA GLY A 97 5.08 14.93 -5.72
C GLY A 97 5.20 13.45 -6.09
N ALA A 98 5.17 12.56 -5.09
CA ALA A 98 5.25 11.12 -5.28
C ALA A 98 3.86 10.48 -5.14
N PHE A 99 3.53 9.52 -6.01
CA PHE A 99 2.38 8.64 -5.79
C PHE A 99 2.84 7.40 -5.05
N VAL A 100 2.01 6.86 -4.16
CA VAL A 100 2.29 5.64 -3.42
C VAL A 100 1.08 4.72 -3.54
N ALA A 101 1.30 3.50 -4.00
CA ALA A 101 0.32 2.44 -3.99
C ALA A 101 0.61 1.49 -2.82
N VAL A 102 -0.43 1.16 -2.06
CA VAL A 102 -0.41 0.11 -1.04
C VAL A 102 -1.36 -0.98 -1.47
N VAL A 103 -0.87 -2.21 -1.60
CA VAL A 103 -1.67 -3.36 -2.03
C VAL A 103 -1.58 -4.44 -0.96
N ALA A 104 -2.70 -4.79 -0.34
CA ALA A 104 -2.83 -5.94 0.54
C ALA A 104 -3.45 -7.13 -0.19
N THR A 105 -2.84 -8.30 -0.03
CA THR A 105 -3.31 -9.57 -0.58
C THR A 105 -3.51 -10.56 0.56
N ARG A 106 -4.63 -11.29 0.55
CA ARG A 106 -4.91 -12.31 1.55
C ARG A 106 -3.98 -13.51 1.36
N ASP A 107 -3.46 -14.05 2.46
CA ASP A 107 -2.58 -15.21 2.43
C ASP A 107 -3.31 -16.43 1.84
N GLY A 108 -2.64 -17.09 0.90
CA GLY A 108 -3.23 -18.22 0.15
C GLY A 108 -4.14 -17.81 -1.01
N CYS A 109 -4.33 -16.51 -1.28
CA CYS A 109 -4.87 -16.07 -2.56
C CYS A 109 -3.76 -16.08 -3.63
N ASP A 110 -3.95 -16.88 -4.68
CA ASP A 110 -3.11 -16.88 -5.87
C ASP A 110 -3.48 -15.66 -6.73
N THR A 111 -3.15 -14.46 -6.25
CA THR A 111 -3.19 -13.25 -7.08
C THR A 111 -1.92 -13.28 -7.92
N GLY A 112 -1.88 -14.14 -8.93
CA GLY A 112 -0.73 -14.30 -9.81
C GLY A 112 -0.23 -12.93 -10.23
N THR A 113 0.95 -12.56 -9.73
CA THR A 113 1.68 -11.30 -9.92
C THR A 113 0.93 -10.24 -10.72
N ALA A 114 -0.15 -9.68 -10.15
CA ALA A 114 -0.91 -8.66 -10.85
C ALA A 114 -0.05 -7.39 -10.83
N GLU A 115 0.59 -7.09 -11.96
CA GLU A 115 1.04 -5.73 -12.21
C GLU A 115 -0.19 -4.81 -12.05
N PRO A 116 -0.08 -3.72 -11.27
CA PRO A 116 -1.17 -2.77 -11.19
C PRO A 116 -1.48 -2.30 -12.61
N SER A 117 -2.73 -2.43 -13.03
CA SER A 117 -3.16 -1.99 -14.36
C SER A 117 -2.93 -0.48 -14.45
N ALA A 118 -1.83 -0.09 -15.10
CA ALA A 118 -1.62 1.27 -15.56
C ALA A 118 -2.70 1.56 -16.62
N GLY A 119 -3.82 2.13 -16.19
CA GLY A 119 -4.85 2.61 -17.09
C GLY A 119 -4.26 3.68 -18.02
N GLY A 120 -4.32 3.41 -19.32
CA GLY A 120 -3.97 4.37 -20.37
C GLY A 120 -5.08 5.38 -20.67
#